data_AF-A0A6N2YBA0-F1
#
_entry.id   AF-A0A6N2YBA0-F1
#
_cell.length_a   1.000
_cell.length_b   1.000
_cell.length_c   1.000
_cell.angle_alpha   90.00
_cell.angle_beta   90.00
_cell.angle_gamma   90.00
#
_symmetry.space_group_name_H-M   'P 1'
#
loop_
_entity.id
_entity.type
_entity.pdbx_description
1 polymer ?
#
loop_
_entity_poly.entity_id
_entity_poly.type
_entity_poly.pdbx_seq_one_letter_code
_entity_poly.pdbx_strand_id
1 'polypeptide(L)'
;MCDRNERTTLKNRLAGLGLPDYGFHLFRHTHASILLNAGTNWKELQVRMGHKSISTTMDTYAELAPQRKLEAVGIYLDKIAELTQ
;
A
#
# COMPACT_ATOMS: atom_id res chain seq x y z
N MET A 1 -27.17 -10.96 -20.36
CA MET A 1 -25.91 -10.47 -19.78
C MET A 1 -25.24 -11.65 -19.12
N CYS A 2 -24.05 -12.03 -19.59
CA CYS A 2 -23.33 -13.21 -19.12
C CYS A 2 -22.90 -12.97 -17.67
N ASP A 3 -23.43 -13.77 -16.75
CA ASP A 3 -23.07 -13.80 -15.33
C ASP A 3 -21.63 -14.32 -15.22
N ARG A 4 -20.67 -13.43 -15.50
CA ARG A 4 -19.27 -13.79 -15.65
C ARG A 4 -18.69 -13.82 -14.25
N ASN A 5 -18.49 -15.02 -13.71
CA ASN A 5 -17.81 -15.17 -12.44
C ASN A 5 -16.34 -14.73 -12.59
N GLU A 6 -16.08 -13.47 -12.21
CA GLU A 6 -14.78 -12.82 -12.31
C GLU A 6 -13.71 -13.56 -11.49
N ARG A 7 -14.12 -14.20 -10.37
CA ARG A 7 -13.22 -15.02 -9.52
C ARG A 7 -12.76 -16.26 -10.24
N THR A 8 -13.70 -16.98 -10.85
CA THR A 8 -13.37 -18.15 -11.66
C THR A 8 -12.48 -17.76 -12.85
N THR A 9 -12.77 -16.62 -13.47
CA THR A 9 -11.96 -16.11 -14.59
C THR A 9 -10.52 -15.80 -14.16
N LEU A 10 -10.34 -15.10 -13.04
CA LEU A 10 -9.02 -14.78 -12.50
C LEU A 10 -8.26 -16.06 -12.14
N LYS A 11 -8.90 -16.98 -11.41
CA LYS A 11 -8.30 -18.24 -11.00
C LYS A 11 -7.81 -19.07 -12.18
N ASN A 12 -8.64 -19.20 -13.23
CA ASN A 12 -8.27 -19.97 -14.42
C ASN A 12 -7.10 -19.32 -15.17
N ARG A 13 -7.02 -17.99 -15.21
CA ARG A 13 -5.90 -17.26 -15.82
C ARG A 13 -4.61 -17.43 -15.01
N LEU A 14 -4.68 -17.33 -13.68
CA LEU A 14 -3.51 -17.54 -12.80
C LEU A 14 -2.99 -18.97 -12.93
N ALA A 15 -3.89 -19.96 -12.93
CA ALA A 15 -3.52 -21.37 -13.11
C ALA A 15 -2.88 -21.64 -14.48
N GLY A 16 -3.39 -21.04 -15.56
CA GLY A 16 -2.80 -21.15 -16.89
C GLY A 16 -1.40 -20.54 -17.02
N LEU A 17 -1.04 -19.63 -16.12
CA LEU A 17 0.30 -19.02 -16.03
C LEU A 17 1.19 -19.70 -14.98
N GLY A 18 0.71 -20.75 -14.31
CA GLY A 18 1.43 -21.42 -13.22
C GLY A 18 1.61 -20.54 -11.97
N LEU A 19 0.78 -19.51 -11.80
CA LEU A 19 0.86 -18.58 -10.67
C LEU A 19 -0.05 -19.05 -9.51
N PRO A 20 0.34 -18.76 -8.26
CA PRO A 20 -0.51 -19.04 -7.10
C PRO A 20 -1.82 -18.25 -7.13
N ASP A 21 -2.87 -18.82 -6.56
CA ASP A 21 -4.17 -18.15 -6.45
C ASP A 21 -4.17 -17.18 -5.25
N TYR A 22 -3.93 -15.90 -5.56
CA TYR A 22 -3.97 -14.81 -4.57
C TYR A 22 -5.34 -14.12 -4.46
N GLY A 23 -6.30 -14.49 -5.32
CA GLY A 23 -7.61 -13.85 -5.40
C GLY A 23 -7.59 -12.34 -5.70
N PHE A 24 -8.75 -11.70 -5.61
CA PHE A 24 -8.89 -10.27 -5.92
C PHE A 24 -8.34 -9.33 -4.85
N HIS A 25 -8.11 -9.82 -3.63
CA HIS A 25 -7.51 -9.00 -2.58
C HIS A 25 -6.08 -8.58 -2.92
N LEU A 26 -5.39 -9.32 -3.79
CA LEU A 26 -4.07 -8.92 -4.29
C LEU A 26 -4.10 -7.52 -4.90
N PHE A 27 -5.11 -7.18 -5.71
CA PHE A 27 -5.20 -5.85 -6.33
C PHE A 27 -5.31 -4.73 -5.31
N ARG A 28 -5.98 -4.99 -4.18
CA ARG A 28 -6.09 -4.04 -3.06
C ARG A 28 -4.73 -3.82 -2.40
N HIS A 29 -3.95 -4.88 -2.19
CA HIS A 29 -2.60 -4.77 -1.66
C HIS A 29 -1.65 -4.06 -2.63
N THR A 30 -1.72 -4.36 -3.93
CA THR A 30 -0.95 -3.67 -4.97
C THR A 30 -1.27 -2.19 -4.99
N HIS A 31 -2.56 -1.83 -4.91
CA HIS A 31 -2.99 -0.43 -4.88
C HIS A 31 -2.42 0.32 -3.66
N ALA A 32 -2.51 -0.27 -2.46
CA ALA A 32 -1.96 0.35 -1.26
C ALA A 32 -0.43 0.50 -1.32
N SER A 33 0.27 -0.51 -1.83
CA SER A 33 1.72 -0.51 -1.97
C SER A 33 2.21 0.60 -2.90
N ILE A 34 1.54 0.79 -4.05
CA ILE A 34 1.86 1.86 -5.00
C ILE A 34 1.69 3.24 -4.35
N LEU A 35 0.61 3.46 -3.60
CA LEU A 35 0.35 4.75 -2.96
C LEU A 35 1.39 5.10 -1.89
N LEU A 36 1.78 4.13 -1.06
CA LEU A 36 2.80 4.35 -0.04
C LEU A 36 4.16 4.68 -0.64
N ASN A 37 4.55 3.94 -1.69
CA ASN A 37 5.78 4.23 -2.43
C ASN A 37 5.74 5.61 -3.10
N ALA A 38 4.57 6.06 -3.55
CA ALA A 38 4.42 7.32 -4.25
C ALA A 38 4.48 8.57 -3.36
N GLY A 39 4.29 8.49 -2.05
CA GLY A 39 4.09 9.72 -1.28
C GLY A 39 3.05 9.68 -0.18
N THR A 40 2.06 8.82 -0.34
CA THR A 40 0.75 9.09 0.25
C THR A 40 0.77 9.01 1.77
N ASN A 41 0.02 9.92 2.40
CA ASN A 41 -0.15 9.95 3.85
C ASN A 41 -0.89 8.68 4.32
N TRP A 42 -0.42 8.08 5.41
CA TRP A 42 -1.06 6.94 6.08
C TRP A 42 -2.53 7.14 6.40
N LYS A 43 -2.93 8.36 6.78
CA LYS A 43 -4.33 8.67 7.09
C LYS A 43 -5.21 8.67 5.84
N GLU A 44 -4.68 9.18 4.75
CA GLU A 44 -5.36 9.18 3.45
C GLU A 44 -5.49 7.75 2.91
N LEU A 45 -4.41 6.97 3.00
CA LEU A 45 -4.45 5.55 2.67
C LEU A 45 -5.49 4.80 3.50
N GLN A 46 -5.55 5.04 4.81
CA GLN A 46 -6.55 4.43 5.70
C GLN A 46 -7.98 4.69 5.20
N VAL A 47 -8.30 5.96 4.89
CA VAL A 47 -9.63 6.36 4.38
C VAL A 47 -9.91 5.69 3.04
N ARG A 48 -8.93 5.69 2.13
CA ARG A 48 -9.06 5.08 0.80
C ARG A 48 -9.24 3.57 0.85
N MET A 49 -8.63 2.91 1.83
CA MET A 49 -8.84 1.50 2.10
C MET A 49 -10.18 1.26 2.84
N GLY A 50 -10.73 2.26 3.54
CA GLY A 50 -11.92 2.08 4.38
C GLY A 50 -11.63 1.30 5.65
N HIS A 51 -10.40 1.36 6.16
CA HIS A 51 -10.04 0.73 7.44
C HIS A 51 -10.53 1.60 8.61
N LYS A 52 -11.26 1.00 9.56
CA LYS A 52 -11.73 1.70 10.77
C LYS A 52 -10.57 2.19 11.64
N SER A 53 -9.52 1.38 11.78
CA SER A 53 -8.33 1.73 12.54
C SER A 53 -7.15 2.00 11.62
N ILE A 54 -6.32 2.97 11.99
CA ILE A 54 -5.03 3.20 11.34
C ILE A 54 -4.03 2.08 11.65
N SER A 55 -4.16 1.43 12.82
CA SER A 55 -3.30 0.29 13.20
C SER A 55 -3.35 -0.80 12.13
N THR A 56 -4.54 -1.21 11.69
CA THR A 56 -4.71 -2.20 10.63
C THR A 56 -3.95 -1.86 9.35
N THR A 57 -3.93 -0.57 8.96
CA THR A 57 -3.20 -0.12 7.77
C THR A 57 -1.69 -0.14 8.00
N MET A 58 -1.23 0.32 9.16
CA MET A 58 0.20 0.34 9.48
C MET A 58 0.74 -1.07 9.68
N ASP A 59 0.06 -1.93 10.43
CA ASP A 59 0.47 -3.32 10.66
C ASP A 59 0.62 -4.10 9.35
N THR A 60 -0.22 -3.80 8.35
CA THR A 60 -0.20 -4.50 7.05
C THR A 60 0.88 -3.97 6.11
N TYR A 61 1.20 -2.66 6.16
CA TYR A 61 2.02 -2.02 5.12
C TYR A 61 3.24 -1.26 5.63
N ALA A 62 3.51 -1.22 6.94
CA ALA A 62 4.63 -0.47 7.52
C ALA A 62 5.99 -0.88 6.94
N GLU A 63 6.16 -2.16 6.60
CA GLU A 63 7.39 -2.69 6.00
C GLU A 63 7.65 -2.18 4.57
N LEU A 64 6.64 -1.61 3.91
CA LEU A 64 6.77 -1.02 2.56
C LEU A 64 7.28 0.42 2.61
N ALA A 65 7.37 1.04 3.80
CA ALA A 65 7.85 2.40 3.97
C ALA A 65 9.17 2.53 4.78
N PRO A 66 10.20 1.69 4.57
CA PRO A 66 11.45 1.78 5.33
C PRO A 66 12.25 3.04 4.96
N GLN A 67 12.18 3.48 3.70
CA GLN A 67 12.90 4.65 3.19
C GLN A 67 12.46 5.97 3.86
N ARG A 68 11.19 6.09 4.27
CA ARG A 68 10.68 7.31 4.91
C ARG A 68 11.24 7.56 6.31
N LYS A 69 11.71 6.53 7.02
CA LYS A 69 12.32 6.70 8.34
C LYS A 69 13.61 7.52 8.26
N LEU A 70 14.38 7.35 7.19
CA LEU A 70 15.62 8.09 6.97
C LEU A 70 15.35 9.52 6.50
N GLU A 71 14.36 9.70 5.62
CA GLU A 71 13.94 11.04 5.14
C GLU A 71 13.46 11.94 6.29
N ALA A 72 12.74 11.39 7.28
CA ALA A 72 12.24 12.15 8.42
C ALA A 72 13.38 12.77 9.26
N VAL A 73 14.49 12.05 9.41
CA VAL A 73 15.67 12.56 10.12
C VAL A 73 16.34 13.68 9.33
N GLY A 74 16.45 13.52 8.01
CA GLY A 74 17.01 14.56 7.12
C GLY A 74 16.23 15.88 7.22
N ILE A 75 14.90 15.82 7.07
CA ILE A 75 14.01 17.00 7.16
C ILE A 75 14.17 17.72 8.51
N TYR A 76 14.27 16.96 9.61
CA TYR A 76 14.45 17.54 10.94
C TYR A 76 15.78 18.28 11.09
N LEU A 77 16.87 17.67 10.61
CA LEU A 77 18.20 18.27 10.67
C LEU A 77 18.29 19.54 9.80
N ASP A 78 17.73 19.51 8.59
CA ASP A 78 17.68 20.67 7.71
C ASP A 78 16.93 21.83 8.36
N LYS A 79 15.80 21.55 9.01
CA LYS A 79 14.99 22.59 9.67
C LYS A 79 15.65 23.17 10.91
N ILE A 80 16.39 22.37 11.67
CA ILE A 80 17.21 22.88 12.78
C ILE A 80 18.31 23.80 12.27
N ALA A 81 18.99 23.41 11.18
CA ALA A 81 20.06 24.21 10.59
C ALA A 81 19.55 25.59 10.12
N GLU A 82 18.35 25.66 9.53
CA GLU A 82 17.71 26.94 9.18
C GLU A 82 17.41 27.84 10.39
N LEU A 83 17.10 27.27 11.55
CA LEU A 83 16.74 27.99 12.78
C LEU A 83 17.96 28.41 13.63
N THR A 84 19.14 27.83 13.35
CA THR A 84 20.39 28.13 14.07
C THR A 84 21.31 29.10 13.31
N GLN A 85 20.90 29.55 12.12
CA GLN A 85 21.52 30.67 11.37
C GLN A 85 20.85 31.99 11.72
#